data_AF-A0A1Z9YWL0-F1
#
_entry.id   AF-A0A1Z9YWL0-F1
#
_cell.length_a   1.000
_cell.length_b   1.000
_cell.length_c   1.000
_cell.angle_alpha   90.00
_cell.angle_beta   90.00
_cell.angle_gamma   90.00
#
_symmetry.space_group_name_H-M   'P 1'
#
loop_
_entity.id
_entity.type
_entity.pdbx_description
1 polymer ?
#
loop_
_entity_poly.entity_id
_entity_poly.type
_entity_poly.pdbx_seq_one_letter_code
_entity_poly.pdbx_strand_id
1 'polypeptide(L)'
;MNTVQPRMTNLFEQLGLDSSESAIAAFIKNHQLDADTYISDADFWDEGQRAFIHEKLAADDNWATIVDQLNESLHEDSVNQK
;
A
#
# COMPACT_ATOMS: atom_id res chain seq x y z
N MET A 1 -19.69 -17.01 0.29
CA MET A 1 -19.37 -15.82 -0.53
C MET A 1 -17.86 -15.78 -0.67
N ASN A 2 -17.32 -15.65 -1.89
CA ASN A 2 -15.87 -15.70 -2.15
C ASN A 2 -15.22 -14.42 -1.60
N THR A 3 -14.84 -14.42 -0.33
CA THR A 3 -14.06 -13.33 0.27
C THR A 3 -12.69 -13.37 -0.38
N VAL A 4 -12.42 -12.43 -1.30
CA VAL A 4 -11.09 -12.26 -1.88
C VAL A 4 -10.12 -12.14 -0.71
N GLN A 5 -9.16 -13.07 -0.63
CA GLN A 5 -8.19 -13.07 0.45
C GLN A 5 -7.33 -11.82 0.29
N PRO A 6 -7.27 -10.93 1.29
CA PRO A 6 -6.49 -9.72 1.17
C PRO A 6 -5.02 -10.11 1.08
N ARG A 7 -4.39 -9.68 -0.02
CA ARG A 7 -2.98 -9.91 -0.35
C ARG A 7 -2.48 -8.68 -1.08
N MET A 8 -1.16 -8.47 -1.09
CA MET A 8 -0.54 -7.34 -1.79
C MET A 8 -0.95 -7.30 -3.27
N THR A 9 -1.00 -8.46 -3.93
CA THR A 9 -1.45 -8.57 -5.32
C THR A 9 -2.88 -8.04 -5.50
N ASN A 10 -3.82 -8.50 -4.67
CA ASN A 10 -5.22 -8.05 -4.73
C ASN A 10 -5.35 -6.56 -4.41
N LEU A 11 -4.53 -6.03 -3.48
CA LEU A 11 -4.51 -4.58 -3.18
C LEU A 11 -4.13 -3.78 -4.42
N PHE A 12 -3.06 -4.18 -5.11
CA PHE A 12 -2.64 -3.54 -6.35
C PHE A 12 -3.70 -3.66 -7.45
N GLU A 13 -4.37 -4.81 -7.58
CA GLU A 13 -5.49 -4.97 -8.53
C GLU A 13 -6.66 -4.01 -8.21
N GLN A 14 -7.00 -3.82 -6.93
CA GLN A 14 -8.06 -2.88 -6.53
C GLN A 14 -7.65 -1.42 -6.77
N LEU A 15 -6.36 -1.10 -6.64
CA LEU A 15 -5.81 0.22 -6.94
C LEU A 15 -5.61 0.46 -8.45
N GLY A 16 -5.83 -0.54 -9.29
CA GLY A 16 -5.60 -0.46 -10.74
C GLY A 16 -4.12 -0.48 -11.14
N LEU A 17 -3.26 -1.03 -10.28
CA LEU A 17 -1.82 -1.18 -10.49
C LEU A 17 -1.48 -2.60 -10.92
N ASP A 18 -0.26 -2.79 -11.42
CA ASP A 18 0.26 -4.10 -11.76
C ASP A 18 0.51 -4.94 -10.50
N SER A 19 -0.22 -6.05 -10.38
CA SER A 19 -0.21 -6.95 -9.22
C SER A 19 0.85 -8.04 -9.29
N SER A 20 1.74 -7.99 -10.29
CA SER A 20 2.85 -8.93 -10.41
C SER A 20 3.88 -8.67 -9.32
N GLU A 21 4.48 -9.74 -8.76
CA GLU A 21 5.49 -9.63 -7.70
C GLU A 21 6.65 -8.70 -8.08
N SER A 22 7.11 -8.77 -9.34
CA SER A 22 8.18 -7.90 -9.85
C SER A 22 7.77 -6.43 -9.92
N ALA A 23 6.50 -6.15 -10.29
CA ALA A 23 6.00 -4.79 -10.39
C ALA A 23 5.78 -4.19 -9.01
N ILE A 24 5.24 -4.96 -8.05
CA ILE A 24 5.09 -4.55 -6.65
C ILE A 24 6.46 -4.21 -6.05
N ALA A 25 7.45 -5.09 -6.20
CA ALA A 25 8.79 -4.84 -5.67
C ALA A 25 9.45 -3.61 -6.32
N ALA A 26 9.26 -3.42 -7.62
CA ALA A 26 9.76 -2.23 -8.31
C ALA A 26 9.03 -0.97 -7.83
N PHE A 27 7.71 -1.02 -7.66
CA PHE A 27 6.91 0.10 -7.16
C PHE A 27 7.40 0.54 -5.78
N ILE A 28 7.50 -0.39 -4.83
CA ILE A 28 7.98 -0.12 -3.48
C ILE A 28 9.35 0.57 -3.51
N LYS A 29 10.30 0.05 -4.30
CA LYS A 29 11.64 0.63 -4.41
C LYS A 29 11.69 2.02 -5.04
N ASN A 30 10.80 2.31 -5.98
CA ASN A 30 10.77 3.61 -6.68
C ASN A 30 9.91 4.66 -5.95
N HIS A 31 9.02 4.24 -5.05
CA HIS A 31 8.03 5.08 -4.37
C HIS A 31 8.22 5.07 -2.84
N GLN A 32 9.46 5.06 -2.36
CA GLN A 32 9.74 5.13 -0.92
C GLN A 32 9.19 6.42 -0.31
N LEU A 33 8.72 6.31 0.93
CA LEU A 33 8.14 7.36 1.73
C LEU A 33 9.04 7.73 2.90
N ASP A 34 9.11 9.02 3.21
CA ASP A 34 9.74 9.53 4.43
C ASP A 34 9.02 9.03 5.68
N ALA A 35 9.75 8.82 6.79
CA ALA A 35 9.20 8.31 8.05
C ALA A 35 8.00 9.10 8.64
N ASP A 36 7.80 10.35 8.22
CA ASP A 36 6.70 11.22 8.65
C ASP A 36 5.51 11.23 7.67
N THR A 37 5.65 10.59 6.51
CA THR A 37 4.64 10.61 5.45
C THR A 37 3.67 9.43 5.59
N TYR A 38 2.37 9.70 5.63
CA TYR A 38 1.38 8.64 5.65
C TYR A 38 1.20 8.03 4.26
N ILE A 39 1.07 6.70 4.16
CA ILE A 39 0.73 6.04 2.89
C ILE A 39 -0.54 6.61 2.24
N SER A 40 -1.52 7.05 3.02
CA SER A 40 -2.76 7.65 2.48
C SER A 40 -2.56 9.05 1.89
N ASP A 41 -1.46 9.72 2.27
CA ASP A 41 -1.13 11.09 1.83
C ASP A 41 -0.12 11.11 0.68
N ALA A 42 0.48 9.96 0.36
CA ALA A 42 1.54 9.85 -0.63
C ALA A 42 1.16 10.44 -2.00
N ASP A 43 2.08 11.22 -2.58
CA ASP A 43 1.80 12.03 -3.76
C ASP A 43 1.57 11.20 -5.04
N PHE A 44 2.06 9.96 -5.04
CA PHE A 44 1.90 9.02 -6.16
C PHE A 44 0.52 8.36 -6.22
N TRP A 45 -0.32 8.54 -5.21
CA TRP A 45 -1.71 8.10 -5.26
C TRP A 45 -2.62 9.16 -5.85
N ASP A 46 -3.56 8.73 -6.68
CA ASP A 46 -4.71 9.53 -7.09
C ASP A 46 -5.77 9.63 -5.98
N GLU A 47 -6.67 10.61 -6.06
CA GLU A 47 -7.76 10.84 -5.10
C GLU A 47 -8.57 9.56 -4.80
N GLY A 48 -8.88 8.77 -5.83
CA GLY A 48 -9.61 7.51 -5.65
C GLY A 48 -8.80 6.44 -4.90
N GLN A 49 -7.49 6.37 -5.15
CA GLN A 49 -6.59 5.41 -4.48
C GLN A 49 -6.38 5.79 -3.01
N ARG A 50 -6.16 7.09 -2.73
CA ARG A 50 -6.04 7.61 -1.35
C ARG A 50 -7.30 7.34 -0.56
N ALA A 51 -8.47 7.62 -1.13
CA ALA A 51 -9.76 7.37 -0.48
C ALA A 51 -9.96 5.88 -0.17
N PHE A 52 -9.60 4.99 -1.09
CA PHE A 52 -9.68 3.54 -0.87
C PHE A 52 -8.75 3.09 0.27
N ILE A 53 -7.48 3.49 0.24
CA ILE A 53 -6.48 3.16 1.27
C ILE A 53 -6.95 3.66 2.64
N HIS A 54 -7.39 4.92 2.71
CA HIS A 54 -7.91 5.51 3.94
C HIS A 54 -9.14 4.77 4.47
N GLU A 55 -10.07 4.38 3.59
CA GLU A 55 -11.23 3.57 3.99
C GLU A 55 -10.81 2.20 4.54
N LYS A 56 -9.84 1.52 3.91
CA LYS A 56 -9.40 0.19 4.37
C LYS A 56 -8.66 0.24 5.68
N LEU A 57 -7.88 1.29 5.92
CA LEU A 57 -7.25 1.54 7.22
C LEU A 57 -8.30 1.85 8.29
N ALA A 58 -9.30 2.68 7.97
CA ALA A 58 -10.37 3.03 8.90
C ALA A 58 -11.32 1.88 9.23
N ALA A 59 -11.49 0.93 8.29
CA ALA A 59 -12.37 -0.23 8.46
C ALA A 59 -11.82 -1.27 9.45
N ASP A 60 -10.54 -1.17 9.87
CA ASP A 60 -9.84 -2.13 10.76
C ASP A 60 -10.04 -3.60 10.34
N ASP A 61 -10.14 -3.82 9.03
CA ASP A 61 -10.47 -5.12 8.46
C ASP A 61 -9.21 -5.87 8.04
N ASN A 62 -9.35 -7.08 7.49
CA ASN A 62 -8.20 -7.87 7.04
C ASN A 62 -7.36 -7.15 5.95
N TRP A 63 -7.94 -6.15 5.29
CA TRP A 63 -7.25 -5.26 4.35
C TRP A 63 -6.31 -4.28 5.04
N ALA A 64 -6.63 -3.81 6.25
CA ALA A 64 -5.78 -2.90 7.01
C ALA A 64 -4.39 -3.51 7.23
N THR A 65 -4.30 -4.81 7.54
CA THR A 65 -3.03 -5.53 7.67
C THR A 65 -2.20 -5.55 6.37
N ILE A 66 -2.84 -5.60 5.20
CA ILE A 66 -2.12 -5.59 3.91
C ILE A 66 -1.65 -4.16 3.57
N VAL A 67 -2.49 -3.17 3.85
CA VAL A 67 -2.13 -1.76 3.66
C VAL A 67 -0.99 -1.37 4.62
N ASP A 68 -1.00 -1.87 5.85
CA ASP A 68 0.08 -1.67 6.83
C ASP A 68 1.39 -2.30 6.34
N GLN A 69 1.36 -3.55 5.85
CA GLN A 69 2.55 -4.17 5.23
C GLN A 69 3.08 -3.37 4.03
N LEU A 70 2.18 -2.81 3.20
CA LEU A 70 2.60 -1.94 2.11
C LEU A 70 3.23 -0.66 2.65
N ASN A 71 2.64 -0.06 3.68
CA ASN A 71 3.17 1.12 4.35
C ASN A 71 4.57 0.84 4.90
N GLU A 72 4.78 -0.24 5.64
CA GLU A 72 6.11 -0.65 6.13
C GLU A 72 7.12 -0.82 4.99
N SER A 73 6.70 -1.49 3.91
CA SER A 73 7.58 -1.72 2.74
C SER A 73 7.97 -0.40 2.06
N LEU A 74 7.05 0.56 1.97
CA LEU A 74 7.30 1.89 1.40
C LEU A 74 8.19 2.76 2.31
N HIS A 75 8.28 2.45 3.60
CA HIS A 75 9.13 3.16 4.55
C HIS A 75 10.45 2.44 4.83
N GLU A 76 10.74 1.33 4.14
CA GLU A 76 11.90 0.48 4.39
C GLU A 76 13.21 1.30 4.43
N ASP A 77 13.43 2.22 3.46
CA ASP A 77 14.63 3.07 3.43
C ASP A 77 14.68 4.04 4.62
N SER A 78 13.56 4.69 4.92
CA SER A 78 13.42 5.62 6.05
C SER A 78 13.63 4.94 7.42
N VAL A 79 13.21 3.68 7.57
CA VAL A 79 13.41 2.90 8.79
C VAL A 79 14.85 2.37 8.89
N ASN A 80 15.43 1.94 7.76
CA ASN A 80 16.74 1.29 7.72
C ASN A 80 17.93 2.28 7.75
N GLN A 81 17.67 3.59 7.67
CA GLN A 81 18.66 4.66 7.84
C GLN A 81 18.88 5.11 9.31
N LYS A 82 18.30 4.41 10.29
CA LYS A 82 18.44 4.71 11.73
C LYS A 82 19.59 3.97 12.43
#